data_AF-A0A951UDV9-F1
#
_entry.id   AF-A0A951UDV9-F1
#
_cell.length_a   1.000
_cell.length_b   1.000
_cell.length_c   1.000
_cell.angle_alpha   90.00
_cell.angle_beta   90.00
_cell.angle_gamma   90.00
#
_symmetry.space_group_name_H-M   'P 1'
#
loop_
_entity.id
_entity.type
_entity.pdbx_description
1 polymer ?
#
loop_
_entity_poly.entity_id
_entity_poly.type
_entity_poly.pdbx_seq_one_letter_code
_entity_poly.pdbx_strand_id
1 'polypeptide(L)' 'MNTAIVTTKKPKISIYLSEEQKGELDEWAKEEKRSVSNLISVLVDEALENRKEKKSKK' A
#
# COMPACT_ATOMS: atom_id res chain seq x y z
N MET A 1 18.17 5.13 -32.28
CA MET A 1 18.27 5.29 -30.81
C MET A 1 17.17 4.42 -30.21
N ASN A 2 17.51 3.30 -29.59
CA ASN A 2 16.53 2.40 -28.97
C ASN A 2 16.43 2.74 -27.48
N THR A 3 15.33 3.39 -27.09
CA THR A 3 15.04 3.67 -25.67
C THR A 3 14.48 2.38 -25.05
N ALA A 4 15.33 1.62 -24.36
CA ALA A 4 14.88 0.50 -23.55
C ALA A 4 14.03 1.07 -22.39
N ILE A 5 12.72 0.84 -22.44
CA ILE A 5 11.82 1.12 -21.33
C ILE A 5 12.16 0.10 -20.24
N VAL A 6 12.93 0.51 -19.23
CA VAL A 6 13.24 -0.34 -18.08
C VAL A 6 11.96 -0.48 -17.27
N THR A 7 11.16 -1.50 -17.59
CA THR A 7 9.99 -1.86 -16.78
C THR A 7 10.49 -2.44 -15.47
N THR A 8 10.76 -1.58 -14.48
CA THR A 8 11.03 -2.04 -13.12
C THR A 8 9.73 -2.64 -12.60
N LYS A 9 9.57 -3.96 -12.73
CA LYS A 9 8.42 -4.67 -12.18
C LYS A 9 8.44 -4.48 -10.67
N LYS A 10 7.52 -3.66 -10.16
CA LYS A 10 7.34 -3.52 -8.72
C LYS A 10 6.93 -4.89 -8.15
N PRO A 11 7.53 -5.35 -7.05
CA PRO A 11 7.08 -6.54 -6.36
C PRO A 11 5.59 -6.43 -6.06
N LYS A 12 4.80 -7.44 -6.45
CA LYS A 12 3.36 -7.46 -6.27
C LYS A 12 2.98 -8.52 -5.25
N ILE A 13 2.10 -8.15 -4.34
CA ILE A 13 1.41 -9.07 -3.44
C ILE A 13 -0.08 -9.05 -3.75
N SER A 14 -0.74 -10.19 -3.53
CA SER A 14 -2.18 -10.34 -3.61
C SER A 14 -2.68 -10.87 -2.27
N ILE A 15 -3.74 -10.28 -1.75
CA ILE A 15 -4.37 -10.66 -0.49
C ILE A 15 -5.86 -10.87 -0.73
N TYR A 16 -6.48 -11.68 0.13
CA TYR A 16 -7.92 -11.83 0.20
C TYR A 16 -8.44 -10.98 1.35
N LEU A 17 -9.52 -10.24 1.08
CA LEU A 17 -10.22 -9.41 2.05
C LEU A 17 -11.68 -9.88 2.11
N SER A 18 -12.32 -9.73 3.27
CA SER A 18 -13.78 -9.84 3.33
C SER A 18 -14.44 -8.69 2.55
N GLU A 19 -15.71 -8.84 2.21
CA GLU A 19 -16.47 -7.77 1.55
C GLU A 19 -16.56 -6.51 2.41
N GLU A 20 -16.71 -6.69 3.73
CA GLU A 20 -16.71 -5.62 4.73
C GLU A 20 -15.38 -4.85 4.72
N GLN A 21 -14.24 -5.54 4.83
CA GLN A 21 -12.92 -4.92 4.80
C GLN A 21 -12.66 -4.15 3.50
N LYS A 22 -13.10 -4.71 2.37
CA LYS A 22 -12.96 -4.03 1.09
C LYS A 22 -13.85 -2.78 1.03
N GLY A 23 -15.08 -2.87 1.52
CA GLY A 23 -16.02 -1.75 1.60
C GLY A 23 -15.43 -0.58 2.38
N GLU A 24 -14.93 -0.84 3.58
CA GLU A 24 -14.30 0.19 4.42
C GLU A 24 -13.10 0.86 3.72
N LEU A 25 -12.25 0.08 3.06
CA LEU A 25 -11.11 0.61 2.31
C LEU A 25 -11.53 1.45 1.10
N ASP A 26 -12.59 1.05 0.39
CA ASP A 26 -13.14 1.80 -0.74
C ASP A 26 -13.75 3.13 -0.28
N GLU A 27 -14.44 3.16 0.87
CA GLU A 27 -14.99 4.39 1.47
C GLU A 27 -13.88 5.33 1.93
N TRP A 28 -12.92 4.83 2.69
CA TRP A 28 -11.79 5.63 3.16
C TRP A 28 -10.97 6.22 2.00
N ALA A 29 -10.71 5.43 0.95
CA ALA A 29 -10.00 5.91 -0.22
C ALA A 29 -10.77 7.05 -0.94
N LYS A 30 -12.11 6.98 -1.01
CA LYS A 30 -12.95 8.03 -1.58
C LYS A 30 -12.91 9.32 -0.76
N GLU A 31 -13.01 9.22 0.57
CA GLU A 31 -12.94 10.38 1.47
C GLU A 31 -11.63 11.17 1.27
N GLU A 32 -10.53 10.45 1.09
CA GLU A 32 -9.22 11.05 0.84
C GLU A 32 -8.90 11.32 -0.63
N LYS A 33 -9.86 11.11 -1.54
CA LYS A 33 -9.71 11.32 -2.99
C LYS A 33 -8.49 10.58 -3.58
N ARG A 34 -8.21 9.37 -3.10
CA ARG A 34 -7.12 8.50 -3.55
C ARG A 34 -7.63 7.14 -3.96
N SER A 35 -6.77 6.36 -4.62
CA SER A 35 -7.09 4.96 -4.92
C SER A 35 -6.83 4.07 -3.70
N VAL A 36 -7.56 2.96 -3.58
CA VAL A 36 -7.31 1.94 -2.54
C VAL A 36 -5.86 1.45 -2.57
N SER A 37 -5.27 1.25 -3.76
CA SER A 37 -3.87 0.83 -3.87
C SER A 37 -2.90 1.86 -3.29
N ASN A 38 -3.19 3.16 -3.46
CA ASN A 38 -2.36 4.22 -2.88
C ASN A 38 -2.55 4.30 -1.36
N LEU A 39 -3.79 4.23 -0.87
CA LEU A 39 -4.12 4.15 0.56
C LEU A 39 -3.36 3.00 1.23
N ILE A 40 -3.47 1.78 0.71
CA ILE A 40 -2.78 0.60 1.26
C ILE A 40 -1.26 0.77 1.23
N SER A 41 -0.70 1.40 0.19
CA SER A 41 0.75 1.65 0.13
C SER A 41 1.20 2.51 1.31
N VAL A 42 0.47 3.60 1.59
CA VAL A 42 0.77 4.51 2.71
C VAL A 42 0.64 3.78 4.06
N LEU A 43 -0.45 3.03 4.26
CA LEU A 43 -0.67 2.29 5.50
C LEU A 43 0.40 1.23 5.76
N VAL A 44 0.88 0.56 4.71
CA VAL A 44 1.96 -0.41 4.80
C VAL A 44 3.28 0.27 5.19
N ASP A 45 3.59 1.41 4.58
CA ASP A 45 4.80 2.17 4.90
C ASP A 45 4.78 2.63 6.36
N GLU A 46 3.69 3.23 6.82
CA GLU A 46 3.48 3.65 8.22
C GLU A 46 3.60 2.47 9.19
N ALA A 47 3.00 1.31 8.88
CA ALA A 47 3.10 0.13 9.72
C ALA A 47 4.54 -0.40 9.82
N LEU A 48 5.30 -0.34 8.73
CA LEU A 48 6.71 -0.75 8.70
C LEU A 48 7.61 0.21 9.48
N GLU A 49 7.39 1.51 9.35
CA GLU A 49 8.10 2.53 10.14
C GLU A 49 7.84 2.34 11.63
N ASN A 50 6.58 2.26 12.03
CA ASN A 50 6.18 1.98 13.42
C ASN A 50 6.82 0.69 13.96
N ARG A 51 6.92 -0.36 13.12
CA ARG A 51 7.59 -1.61 13.50
C ARG A 51 9.10 -1.43 13.70
N LYS A 52 9.77 -0.62 12.87
CA LYS A 52 11.20 -0.33 12.99
C LYS A 52 11.49 0.47 14.26
N GLU A 53 10.69 1.49 14.55
CA GLU A 53 10.83 2.28 15.77
C GLU A 53 10.68 1.44 17.04
N LYS A 54 9.68 0.55 17.08
CA LYS A 54 9.50 -0.40 18.20
C LYS A 54 10.67 -1.36 18.38
N LYS A 55 11.36 -1.72 17.30
CA LYS A 55 12.58 -2.55 17.37
C LYS A 55 13.81 -1.77 17.81
N SER A 56 13.91 -0.49 17.47
CA SER A 56 15.05 0.35 17.85
C SER A 56 14.99 0.85 19.30
N LYS A 57 13.82 0.81 19.94
CA LYS A 57 13.61 1.15 21.36
C LYS A 57 13.73 -0.06 22.31
N LYS A 58 14.11 -1.24 21.80
CA LYS A 58 14.41 -2.45 22.57
C LYS A 58 15.92 -2.71 22.51
#